data_AF-A0A1T4XSD0-F1
#
_entry.id   AF-A0A1T4XSD0-F1
#
_cell.length_a   1.000
_cell.length_b   1.000
_cell.length_c   1.000
_cell.angle_alpha   90.00
_cell.angle_beta   90.00
_cell.angle_gamma   90.00
#
_symmetry.space_group_name_H-M   'P 1'
#
loop_
_entity.id
_entity.type
_entity.pdbx_description
1 polymer ?
#
loop_
_entity_poly.entity_id
_entity_poly.type
_entity_poly.pdbx_seq_one_letter_code
_entity_poly.pdbx_strand_id
1 'polypeptide(L)'
;MKKQQGLNLVEVLVASFLISLGLLGMAGLQVKSLRVTHNSYQMQQATQLAHELLERMRSNRGAVVAGNYQVTAVAATYCADPLAVSCQNNTCDAAQMASDDLHRVLCGYGSSGGINSELLNGELSVDCPDPSGDCAQGVRLSLQWNERNSSKNEAEIEPFNLIINTVL
;
A
#
# COMPACT_ATOMS: atom_id res chain seq x y z
N MET A 1 35.87 -47.64 -35.43
CA MET A 1 34.82 -46.83 -36.08
C MET A 1 33.65 -46.72 -35.12
N LYS A 2 33.34 -45.53 -34.58
CA LYS A 2 32.16 -45.33 -33.71
C LYS A 2 30.92 -45.25 -34.60
N LYS A 3 29.92 -46.13 -34.37
CA LYS A 3 28.61 -46.06 -35.04
C LYS A 3 27.90 -44.79 -34.57
N GLN A 4 27.54 -43.91 -35.50
CA GLN A 4 26.59 -42.82 -35.22
C GLN A 4 25.22 -43.44 -34.99
N GLN A 5 24.66 -43.28 -33.78
CA GLN A 5 23.26 -43.59 -33.50
C GLN A 5 22.45 -42.35 -33.91
N GLY A 6 21.69 -42.48 -35.00
CA GLY A 6 20.79 -41.42 -35.45
C GLY A 6 19.59 -41.27 -34.51
N LEU A 7 19.13 -40.03 -34.34
CA LEU A 7 17.91 -39.72 -33.58
C LEU A 7 16.68 -40.35 -34.27
N ASN A 8 15.86 -41.06 -33.50
CA ASN A 8 14.59 -41.57 -34.00
C ASN A 8 13.54 -40.45 -34.00
N LEU A 9 12.62 -40.43 -34.97
CA LEU A 9 11.58 -39.39 -35.08
C LEU A 9 10.65 -39.37 -33.86
N VAL A 10 10.43 -40.53 -33.24
CA VAL A 10 9.69 -40.66 -31.97
C VAL A 10 10.42 -40.00 -30.80
N GLU A 11 11.75 -40.04 -30.78
CA GLU A 11 12.57 -39.47 -29.70
C GLU A 11 12.48 -37.94 -29.68
N VAL A 12 12.53 -37.32 -30.86
CA VAL A 12 12.35 -35.86 -31.00
C VAL A 12 10.94 -35.43 -30.61
N LEU A 13 9.93 -36.23 -30.93
CA LEU A 13 8.53 -35.94 -30.62
C LEU A 13 8.24 -36.04 -29.12
N VAL A 14 8.80 -37.06 -28.45
CA VAL A 14 8.71 -37.17 -26.98
C VAL A 14 9.51 -36.07 -26.30
N ALA A 15 10.71 -35.74 -26.80
CA ALA A 15 11.52 -34.66 -26.25
C ALA A 15 10.82 -33.30 -26.35
N SER A 16 10.23 -32.96 -27.50
CA SER A 16 9.51 -31.69 -27.68
C SER A 16 8.23 -31.62 -26.82
N PHE A 17 7.55 -32.74 -26.61
CA PHE A 17 6.41 -32.83 -25.69
C PHE A 17 6.82 -32.60 -24.22
N LEU A 18 7.91 -33.20 -23.76
CA LEU A 18 8.41 -32.96 -22.41
C LEU A 18 8.87 -31.51 -22.20
N ILE A 19 9.52 -30.92 -23.21
CA ILE A 19 9.94 -29.52 -23.18
C ILE A 19 8.73 -28.58 -23.10
N SER A 20 7.68 -28.82 -23.89
CA SER A 20 6.49 -27.97 -23.85
C SER A 20 5.80 -28.04 -22.49
N LEU A 21 5.67 -29.22 -21.87
CA LEU A 21 5.18 -29.37 -20.50
C LEU A 21 6.04 -28.61 -19.48
N GLY A 22 7.37 -28.68 -19.61
CA GLY A 22 8.30 -27.92 -18.77
C GLY A 22 8.14 -26.40 -18.91
N LEU A 23 7.97 -25.91 -20.13
CA LEU A 23 7.75 -24.49 -20.42
C LEU A 23 6.42 -23.99 -19.85
N LEU A 24 5.34 -24.77 -19.97
CA LEU A 24 4.04 -24.43 -19.36
C LEU A 24 4.15 -24.35 -17.83
N GLY A 25 4.87 -25.29 -17.21
CA GLY A 25 5.15 -25.27 -15.77
C GLY A 25 5.89 -23.99 -15.34
N MET A 26 6.94 -23.61 -16.07
CA MET A 26 7.69 -22.38 -15.81
C MET A 26 6.86 -21.12 -16.01
N ALA A 27 6.03 -21.06 -17.05
CA ALA A 27 5.15 -19.92 -17.30
C ALA A 27 4.17 -19.69 -16.14
N GLY A 28 3.59 -20.76 -15.59
CA GLY A 28 2.73 -20.69 -14.40
C GLY A 28 3.47 -20.14 -13.16
N LEU A 29 4.73 -20.57 -12.96
CA LEU A 29 5.56 -20.06 -11.88
C LEU A 29 5.91 -18.57 -12.06
N GLN A 30 6.18 -18.12 -13.29
CA GLN A 30 6.46 -16.70 -13.57
C GLN A 30 5.27 -15.80 -13.23
N VAL A 31 4.06 -16.19 -13.61
CA VAL A 31 2.84 -15.43 -13.27
C VAL A 31 2.65 -15.36 -11.75
N LYS A 32 2.85 -16.48 -11.05
CA LYS A 32 2.78 -16.52 -9.59
C LYS A 32 3.83 -15.61 -8.95
N SER A 33 5.07 -15.62 -9.46
CA SER A 33 6.14 -14.76 -8.97
C SER A 33 5.82 -13.28 -9.14
N LEU A 34 5.29 -12.89 -10.31
CA LEU A 34 4.89 -11.50 -10.56
C LEU A 34 3.82 -11.02 -9.56
N ARG A 35 2.83 -11.86 -9.25
CA ARG A 35 1.80 -11.53 -8.26
C ARG A 35 2.39 -11.32 -6.86
N VAL A 36 3.30 -12.19 -6.43
CA VAL A 36 3.99 -12.05 -5.14
C VAL A 36 4.80 -10.77 -5.09
N THR A 37 5.57 -10.47 -6.14
CA THR A 37 6.35 -9.23 -6.21
C THR A 37 5.46 -7.99 -6.14
N HIS A 38 4.34 -7.97 -6.87
CA HIS A 38 3.41 -6.84 -6.83
C HIS A 38 2.80 -6.65 -5.43
N ASN A 39 2.38 -7.73 -4.76
CA ASN A 39 1.84 -7.63 -3.41
C ASN A 39 2.89 -7.11 -2.41
N SER A 40 4.12 -7.64 -2.46
CA SER A 40 5.22 -7.15 -1.63
C SER A 40 5.50 -5.66 -1.86
N TYR A 41 5.43 -5.20 -3.11
CA TYR A 41 5.58 -3.79 -3.45
C TYR A 41 4.48 -2.92 -2.81
N GLN A 42 3.20 -3.34 -2.89
CA GLN A 42 2.09 -2.59 -2.27
C GLN A 42 2.24 -2.51 -0.75
N MET A 43 2.62 -3.62 -0.09
CA MET A 43 2.88 -3.64 1.35
C MET A 43 4.04 -2.71 1.73
N GLN A 44 5.10 -2.68 0.92
CA GLN A 44 6.23 -1.78 1.13
C GLN A 44 5.79 -0.31 1.05
N GLN A 45 5.01 0.06 0.02
CA GLN A 45 4.49 1.42 -0.14
C GLN A 45 3.58 1.81 1.03
N ALA A 46 2.67 0.93 1.44
CA ALA A 46 1.79 1.15 2.58
C ALA A 46 2.57 1.41 3.88
N THR A 47 3.59 0.58 4.14
CA THR A 47 4.46 0.71 5.31
C THR A 47 5.27 2.00 5.29
N GLN A 48 5.81 2.38 4.12
CA GLN A 48 6.55 3.62 3.94
C GLN A 48 5.67 4.85 4.21
N LEU A 49 4.46 4.89 3.63
CA LEU A 49 3.51 5.99 3.82
C LEU A 49 3.04 6.10 5.28
N ALA A 50 2.78 4.96 5.93
CA ALA A 50 2.42 4.93 7.34
C ALA A 50 3.56 5.47 8.22
N HIS A 51 4.81 5.07 7.97
CA HIS A 51 5.96 5.60 8.70
C HIS A 51 6.21 7.08 8.44
N GLU A 52 6.00 7.55 7.20
CA GLU A 52 6.09 8.98 6.91
C GLU A 52 5.09 9.77 7.77
N LEU A 53 3.84 9.30 7.87
CA LEU A 53 2.84 9.96 8.70
C LEU A 53 3.22 9.93 10.18
N LEU A 54 3.72 8.79 10.68
CA LEU A 54 4.15 8.65 12.08
C LEU A 54 5.28 9.62 12.45
N GLU A 55 6.28 9.78 11.59
CA GLU A 55 7.37 10.72 11.85
C GLU A 55 6.90 12.18 11.82
N ARG A 56 5.95 12.51 10.94
CA ARG A 56 5.30 13.84 10.90
C ARG A 56 4.51 14.11 12.16
N MET A 57 3.68 13.15 12.58
CA MET A 57 2.94 13.21 13.85
C MET A 57 3.89 13.37 15.05
N ARG A 58 5.03 12.67 15.06
CA ARG A 58 6.05 12.80 16.11
C ARG A 58 6.66 14.21 16.16
N SER A 59 6.87 14.83 14.99
CA SER A 59 7.35 16.21 14.88
C SER A 59 6.30 17.23 15.38
N ASN A 60 5.01 16.94 15.17
CA ASN A 60 3.88 17.78 15.54
C ASN A 60 3.05 17.20 16.70
N ARG A 61 3.74 16.74 17.76
CA ARG A 61 3.12 16.04 18.89
C ARG A 61 1.99 16.84 19.56
N GLY A 62 2.08 18.16 19.60
CA GLY A 62 1.03 19.01 20.18
C GLY A 62 -0.31 18.85 19.45
N ALA A 63 -0.30 18.78 18.12
CA ALA A 63 -1.49 18.54 17.32
C ALA A 63 -2.00 17.10 17.43
N VAL A 64 -1.11 16.12 17.64
CA VAL A 64 -1.50 14.74 17.93
C VAL A 64 -2.32 14.68 19.21
N VAL A 65 -1.79 15.20 20.32
CA VAL A 65 -2.49 15.18 21.62
C VAL A 65 -3.83 15.91 21.54
N ALA A 66 -3.90 17.01 20.77
CA ALA A 66 -5.13 17.76 20.52
C ALA A 66 -6.14 17.07 19.57
N GLY A 67 -5.82 15.87 19.04
CA GLY A 67 -6.71 15.11 18.18
C GLY A 67 -6.77 15.57 16.71
N ASN A 68 -5.91 16.50 16.28
CA ASN A 68 -5.97 17.06 14.92
C ASN A 68 -5.58 16.07 13.81
N TYR A 69 -4.96 14.94 14.17
CA TYR A 69 -4.66 13.85 13.24
C TYR A 69 -5.75 12.78 13.19
N GLN A 70 -6.80 12.87 14.03
CA GLN A 70 -7.88 11.89 14.01
C GLN A 70 -8.66 12.00 12.70
N VAL A 71 -8.71 10.89 11.95
CA VAL A 71 -9.36 10.85 10.65
C VAL A 71 -9.78 9.42 10.35
N THR A 72 -10.91 9.25 9.66
CA THR A 72 -11.22 8.02 8.93
C THR A 72 -11.58 8.43 7.52
N ALA A 73 -10.69 8.12 6.58
CA ALA A 73 -10.73 8.66 5.22
C ALA A 73 -10.40 7.60 4.18
N VAL A 74 -11.35 7.39 3.27
CA VAL A 74 -11.07 6.76 1.98
C VAL A 74 -10.33 7.78 1.13
N ALA A 75 -9.12 7.43 0.69
CA ALA A 75 -8.20 8.38 0.05
C ALA A 75 -8.80 9.02 -1.20
N ALA A 76 -9.53 8.25 -2.02
CA ALA A 76 -10.18 8.78 -3.23
C ALA A 76 -11.19 9.90 -2.92
N THR A 77 -11.98 9.76 -1.85
CA THR A 77 -12.96 10.77 -1.43
C THR A 77 -12.27 11.95 -0.77
N TYR A 78 -11.31 11.69 0.12
CA TYR A 78 -10.57 12.73 0.82
C TYR A 78 -9.82 13.65 -0.14
N CYS A 79 -9.22 13.08 -1.20
CA CYS A 79 -8.46 13.84 -2.19
C CYS A 79 -9.31 14.58 -3.22
N ALA A 80 -10.62 14.31 -3.27
CA ALA A 80 -11.54 15.08 -4.09
C ALA A 80 -11.80 16.48 -3.48
N ASP A 81 -11.68 16.60 -2.16
CA ASP A 81 -11.83 17.86 -1.45
C ASP A 81 -10.48 18.59 -1.38
N PRO A 82 -10.36 19.80 -1.96
CA PRO A 82 -9.10 20.54 -1.95
C PRO A 82 -8.76 21.01 -0.54
N LEU A 83 -7.48 20.88 -0.19
CA LEU A 83 -6.96 21.36 1.09
C LEU A 83 -7.11 22.89 1.18
N ALA A 84 -7.75 23.36 2.26
CA ALA A 84 -8.04 24.79 2.43
C ALA A 84 -6.78 25.65 2.59
N VAL A 85 -5.75 25.12 3.27
CA VAL A 85 -4.45 25.77 3.47
C VAL A 85 -3.36 24.74 3.31
N SER A 86 -2.45 24.93 2.34
CA SER A 86 -1.23 24.11 2.25
C SER A 86 -0.06 24.79 2.95
N CYS A 87 0.66 24.01 3.74
CA CYS A 87 1.81 24.42 4.53
C CYS A 87 3.13 24.41 3.74
N GLN A 88 3.07 24.15 2.42
CA GLN A 88 4.27 24.22 1.56
C GLN A 88 4.77 25.64 1.35
N ASN A 89 3.85 26.62 1.26
CA ASN A 89 4.16 28.01 0.94
C ASN A 89 3.57 29.00 1.96
N ASN A 90 2.86 28.51 2.98
CA ASN A 90 2.21 29.33 4.00
C ASN A 90 2.75 28.98 5.39
N THR A 91 2.72 29.95 6.29
CA THR A 91 2.92 29.70 7.72
C THR A 91 1.67 29.02 8.27
N CYS A 92 1.83 27.80 8.79
CA CYS A 92 0.74 27.04 9.37
C CYS A 92 0.85 27.00 10.89
N ASP A 93 -0.30 26.98 11.55
CA ASP A 93 -0.38 26.52 12.93
C ASP A 93 -0.30 24.98 13.01
N ALA A 94 -0.25 24.45 14.24
CA ALA A 94 -0.12 23.01 14.46
C ALA A 94 -1.31 22.20 13.91
N ALA A 95 -2.53 22.77 13.86
CA ALA A 95 -3.70 22.09 13.34
C ALA A 95 -3.71 22.06 11.80
N GLN A 96 -3.35 23.17 11.18
CA GLN A 96 -3.17 23.28 9.73
C GLN A 96 -2.06 22.36 9.24
N MET A 97 -0.94 22.28 9.97
CA MET A 97 0.12 21.31 9.69
C MET A 97 -0.39 19.87 9.70
N ALA A 98 -1.25 19.49 10.66
CA ALA A 98 -1.82 18.15 10.70
C ALA A 98 -2.70 17.84 9.48
N SER A 99 -3.52 18.80 9.04
CA SER A 99 -4.31 18.63 7.81
C SER A 99 -3.46 18.53 6.54
N ASP A 100 -2.36 19.28 6.45
CA ASP A 100 -1.42 19.23 5.32
C ASP A 100 -0.65 17.90 5.29
N ASP A 101 -0.20 17.41 6.45
CA ASP A 101 0.45 16.11 6.58
C ASP A 101 -0.47 14.96 6.17
N LEU A 102 -1.74 14.97 6.60
CA LEU A 102 -2.74 13.99 6.19
C LEU A 102 -3.00 14.05 4.68
N HIS A 103 -3.17 15.26 4.13
CA HIS A 103 -3.36 15.45 2.69
C HIS A 103 -2.14 14.97 1.89
N ARG A 104 -0.93 15.22 2.38
CA ARG A 104 0.30 14.75 1.75
C ARG A 104 0.35 13.23 1.67
N VAL A 105 0.03 12.53 2.75
CA VAL A 105 0.11 11.07 2.80
C VAL A 105 -1.05 10.43 2.01
N LEU A 106 -2.25 11.01 2.09
CA LEU A 106 -3.42 10.49 1.37
C LEU A 106 -3.36 10.77 -0.13
N CYS A 107 -3.00 11.99 -0.51
CA CYS A 107 -3.15 12.49 -1.89
C CYS A 107 -1.82 12.69 -2.61
N GLY A 108 -0.75 12.95 -1.86
CA GLY A 108 0.54 13.32 -2.44
C GLY A 108 0.63 14.78 -2.88
N TYR A 109 1.81 15.20 -3.31
CA TYR A 109 2.05 16.50 -3.93
C TYR A 109 2.89 16.35 -5.19
N GLY A 110 2.49 17.00 -6.28
CA GLY A 110 3.25 16.98 -7.53
C GLY A 110 3.49 15.55 -8.04
N SER A 111 4.76 15.13 -8.08
CA SER A 111 5.17 13.78 -8.50
C SER A 111 5.28 12.76 -7.35
N SER A 112 5.16 13.21 -6.09
CA SER A 112 5.07 12.28 -4.95
C SER A 112 3.64 11.77 -4.83
N GLY A 113 3.44 10.47 -5.07
CA GLY A 113 2.17 9.78 -4.90
C GLY A 113 1.81 9.58 -3.42
N GLY A 114 0.51 9.58 -3.13
CA GLY A 114 -0.03 9.24 -1.82
C GLY A 114 -0.73 7.87 -1.83
N ILE A 115 -1.43 7.56 -0.74
CA ILE A 115 -2.28 6.36 -0.62
C ILE A 115 -3.23 6.23 -1.81
N ASN A 116 -3.82 7.34 -2.28
CA ASN A 116 -4.78 7.35 -3.39
C ASN A 116 -4.18 6.84 -4.72
N SER A 117 -2.88 7.05 -4.96
CA SER A 117 -2.23 6.62 -6.21
C SER A 117 -1.52 5.28 -6.09
N GLU A 118 -0.98 4.96 -4.91
CA GLU A 118 -0.19 3.75 -4.68
C GLU A 118 -1.05 2.55 -4.28
N LEU A 119 -2.14 2.79 -3.54
CA LEU A 119 -2.98 1.76 -2.94
C LEU A 119 -4.42 1.84 -3.47
N LEU A 120 -4.90 0.73 -4.04
CA LEU A 120 -6.25 0.66 -4.58
C LEU A 120 -7.26 0.65 -3.44
N ASN A 121 -8.24 1.57 -3.50
CA ASN A 121 -9.25 1.77 -2.45
C ASN A 121 -8.61 1.90 -1.06
N GLY A 122 -7.49 2.62 -0.98
CA GLY A 122 -6.78 2.86 0.27
C GLY A 122 -7.64 3.67 1.25
N GLU A 123 -7.80 3.16 2.46
CA GLU A 123 -8.47 3.81 3.58
C GLU A 123 -7.50 3.97 4.74
N LEU A 124 -7.31 5.20 5.19
CA LEU A 124 -6.53 5.51 6.38
C LEU A 124 -7.48 5.87 7.51
N SER A 125 -7.27 5.23 8.65
CA SER A 125 -7.90 5.58 9.90
C SER A 125 -6.83 5.84 10.96
N VAL A 126 -6.92 6.97 11.62
CA VAL A 126 -6.08 7.37 12.74
C VAL A 126 -7.01 7.62 13.91
N ASP A 127 -6.95 6.74 14.89
CA ASP A 127 -7.79 6.78 16.07
C ASP A 127 -6.94 6.87 17.33
N CYS A 128 -7.53 7.44 18.38
CA CYS A 128 -6.89 7.52 19.69
C CYS A 128 -7.64 6.58 20.62
N PRO A 129 -7.01 5.48 21.09
CA PRO A 129 -7.69 4.45 21.87
C PRO A 129 -8.00 4.88 23.32
N ASP A 130 -7.79 6.16 23.67
CA ASP A 130 -8.01 6.69 25.01
C ASP A 130 -9.51 6.99 25.23
N PRO A 131 -10.12 6.56 26.35
CA PRO A 131 -11.50 6.88 26.68
C PRO A 131 -11.80 8.37 26.84
N SER A 132 -10.78 9.21 27.04
CA SER A 132 -10.92 10.67 27.15
C SER A 132 -11.07 11.39 25.81
N GLY A 133 -10.80 10.71 24.69
CA GLY A 133 -10.82 11.31 23.34
C GLY A 133 -9.52 12.01 22.93
N ASP A 134 -8.61 12.21 23.87
CA ASP A 134 -7.29 12.81 23.62
C ASP A 134 -6.25 11.73 23.27
N CYS A 135 -5.28 12.05 22.42
CA CYS A 135 -4.25 11.10 21.99
C CYS A 135 -3.03 11.05 22.93
N ALA A 136 -3.23 11.34 24.21
CA ALA A 136 -2.16 11.47 25.19
C ALA A 136 -1.45 10.14 25.50
N GLN A 137 -2.18 9.02 25.44
CA GLN A 137 -1.67 7.68 25.72
C GLN A 137 -1.13 6.96 24.47
N GLY A 138 -1.33 7.52 23.29
CA GLY A 138 -0.86 6.97 22.02
C GLY A 138 -1.87 7.09 20.89
N VAL A 139 -1.47 6.62 19.72
CA VAL A 139 -2.21 6.66 18.47
C VAL A 139 -2.25 5.27 17.85
N ARG A 140 -3.42 4.91 17.33
CA ARG A 140 -3.62 3.73 16.49
C ARG A 140 -3.79 4.19 15.05
N LEU A 141 -2.83 3.83 14.21
CA LEU A 141 -2.91 4.00 12.76
C LEU A 141 -3.36 2.69 12.14
N SER A 142 -4.41 2.74 11.33
CA SER A 142 -4.94 1.62 10.56
C SER A 142 -5.00 2.02 9.10
N LEU A 143 -4.23 1.33 8.25
CA LEU A 143 -4.24 1.51 6.81
C LEU A 143 -4.80 0.25 6.16
N GLN A 144 -5.86 0.39 5.37
CA GLN A 144 -6.49 -0.71 4.65
C GLN A 144 -6.40 -0.45 3.14
N TRP A 145 -6.21 -1.51 2.35
CA TRP A 145 -6.24 -1.40 0.88
C TRP A 145 -6.61 -2.73 0.24
N ASN A 146 -7.09 -2.67 -1.00
CA ASN A 146 -7.44 -3.86 -1.76
C ASN A 146 -6.29 -4.34 -2.63
N GLU A 147 -6.19 -5.65 -2.77
CA GLU A 147 -5.35 -6.27 -3.79
C GLU A 147 -5.88 -5.84 -5.17
N ARG A 148 -4.98 -5.48 -6.10
CA ARG A 148 -5.38 -5.15 -7.47
C ARG A 148 -5.79 -6.42 -8.20
N ASN A 149 -7.01 -6.89 -7.96
CA ASN A 149 -7.54 -8.11 -8.56
C ASN A 149 -8.87 -7.84 -9.28
N SER A 150 -8.79 -7.62 -10.58
CA SER A 150 -9.90 -7.28 -11.47
C SER A 150 -10.93 -8.40 -11.68
N SER A 151 -10.76 -9.59 -11.08
CA SER A 151 -11.50 -10.81 -11.43
C SER A 151 -12.40 -11.38 -10.33
N LYS A 152 -12.37 -10.81 -9.11
CA LYS A 152 -13.26 -11.19 -8.01
C LYS A 152 -14.30 -10.10 -7.76
N ASN A 153 -15.52 -10.50 -7.42
CA ASN A 153 -16.54 -9.56 -6.93
C ASN A 153 -16.01 -8.83 -5.68
N GLU A 154 -16.24 -7.52 -5.58
CA GLU A 154 -15.78 -6.66 -4.47
C GLU A 154 -16.15 -7.18 -3.08
N ALA A 155 -17.24 -7.94 -2.96
CA ALA A 155 -17.72 -8.50 -1.70
C ALA A 155 -16.88 -9.67 -1.13
N GLU A 156 -15.90 -10.21 -1.87
CA GLU A 156 -15.10 -11.38 -1.47
C GLU A 156 -13.58 -11.07 -1.37
N ILE A 157 -13.19 -9.81 -1.50
CA ILE A 157 -11.79 -9.38 -1.36
C ILE A 157 -11.61 -8.96 0.10
N GLU A 158 -10.95 -9.79 0.90
CA GLU A 158 -10.47 -9.32 2.21
C GLU A 158 -9.40 -8.24 1.98
N PRO A 159 -9.59 -7.03 2.54
CA PRO A 159 -8.60 -5.97 2.41
C PRO A 159 -7.34 -6.35 3.19
N PHE A 160 -6.19 -5.94 2.67
CA PHE A 160 -4.98 -5.92 3.48
C PHE A 160 -5.12 -4.83 4.53
N ASN A 161 -4.64 -5.12 5.73
CA ASN A 161 -4.63 -4.18 6.83
C ASN A 161 -3.23 -4.07 7.45
N LEU A 162 -2.83 -2.84 7.71
CA LEU A 162 -1.64 -2.50 8.47
C LEU A 162 -2.08 -1.71 9.69
N ILE A 163 -1.91 -2.28 10.88
CA ILE A 163 -2.24 -1.60 12.13
C ILE A 163 -0.95 -1.34 12.91
N ILE A 164 -0.70 -0.08 13.22
CA ILE A 164 0.43 0.36 14.03
C ILE A 164 -0.12 1.07 15.27
N ASN A 165 0.22 0.54 16.43
CA ASN A 165 -0.04 1.19 17.72
C ASN A 165 1.26 1.79 18.21
N THR A 166 1.28 3.09 18.49
CA THR A 166 2.49 3.77 18.95
C THR A 166 2.17 4.86 19.96
N VAL A 167 3.17 5.20 20.78
CA VAL A 167 3.15 6.35 21.67
C VAL A 167 4.08 7.40 21.06
N LEU A 168 3.55 8.59 20.78
CA LEU A 168 4.25 9.71 20.15
C LEU A 168 4.66 10.75 21.19
#